data_AF-A0A093CIE6-F1
#
_entry.id   AF-A0A093CIE6-F1
#
_cell.length_a   1.000
_cell.length_b   1.000
_cell.length_c   1.000
_cell.angle_alpha   90.00
_cell.angle_beta   90.00
_cell.angle_gamma   90.00
#
_symmetry.space_group_name_H-M   'P 1'
#
loop_
_entity.id
_entity.type
_entity.pdbx_description
1 polymer ?
#
loop_
_entity_poly.entity_id
_entity_poly.type
_entity_poly.pdbx_seq_one_letter_code
_entity_poly.pdbx_strand_id
1 'polypeptide(L)'
;GEMGVEGIQGVDGKQGEKGDRGSKGEKGDLGSAGLMGPPGPKGVAGSKGGRGAPGKKGSRGAKGARGDTAKLLRSAFSAGLSKPFPPPNVPIRFDKILYNDQEDYNPSTGKFNCSVPGAYVFAYHLTVRGRPARVSLVARSRKVAKARETLYGQEIDQASFLTVLKLSAGDQVWLEVARDWNGVYVSAEDDSVFTGFLLYPD
;
A
#
# COMPACT_ATOMS: atom_id res chain seq x y z
N GLY A 1 -133.59 -48.29 -3.27
CA GLY A 1 -132.47 -48.92 -3.98
C GLY A 1 -133.01 -50.18 -4.58
N GLU A 2 -132.77 -50.39 -5.87
CA GLU A 2 -133.05 -51.63 -6.61
C GLU A 2 -132.21 -51.53 -7.88
N MET A 3 -131.17 -52.36 -7.95
CA MET A 3 -131.11 -53.67 -8.63
C MET A 3 -130.85 -53.49 -10.13
N GLY A 4 -129.62 -53.82 -10.52
CA GLY A 4 -129.24 -53.93 -11.92
C GLY A 4 -129.93 -55.13 -12.56
N VAL A 5 -130.19 -55.03 -13.86
CA VAL A 5 -130.62 -56.17 -14.68
C VAL A 5 -129.51 -56.58 -15.64
N GLU A 6 -129.46 -57.90 -15.76
CA GLU A 6 -128.40 -58.79 -16.18
C GLU A 6 -128.07 -58.67 -17.68
N GLY A 7 -126.79 -58.86 -18.01
CA GLY A 7 -126.33 -58.88 -19.40
C GLY A 7 -126.77 -60.16 -20.11
N ILE A 8 -127.21 -60.03 -21.36
CA ILE A 8 -127.45 -61.15 -22.25
C ILE A 8 -126.26 -61.39 -23.18
N GLN A 9 -126.05 -62.69 -23.41
CA GLN A 9 -124.90 -63.38 -23.96
C GLN A 9 -124.50 -62.95 -25.38
N GLY A 10 -123.18 -62.87 -25.60
CA GLY A 10 -122.58 -62.50 -26.88
C GLY A 10 -122.81 -63.53 -27.99
N VAL A 11 -122.96 -63.03 -29.21
CA VAL A 11 -123.04 -63.81 -30.44
C VAL A 11 -121.63 -64.03 -31.03
N ASP A 12 -121.40 -65.25 -31.52
CA ASP A 12 -120.10 -65.66 -32.08
C ASP A 12 -119.68 -64.82 -33.29
N GLY A 13 -118.38 -64.51 -33.32
CA GLY A 13 -117.77 -63.67 -34.35
C GLY A 13 -117.67 -64.34 -35.71
N LYS A 14 -117.92 -63.57 -36.77
CA LYS A 14 -117.73 -64.01 -38.16
C LYS A 14 -116.23 -64.13 -38.49
N GLN A 15 -115.88 -65.20 -39.21
CA GLN A 15 -114.54 -65.47 -39.71
C GLN A 15 -114.09 -64.39 -40.70
N GLY A 16 -112.88 -63.85 -40.51
CA GLY A 16 -112.31 -62.79 -41.34
C GLY A 16 -111.90 -63.26 -42.74
N GLU A 17 -111.98 -62.35 -43.71
CA GLU A 17 -111.56 -62.59 -45.10
C GLU A 17 -110.04 -62.72 -45.24
N LYS A 18 -109.62 -63.49 -46.25
CA LYS A 18 -108.20 -63.81 -46.53
C LYS A 18 -107.53 -62.63 -47.23
N GLY A 19 -106.40 -62.17 -46.70
CA GLY A 19 -105.64 -61.04 -47.24
C GLY A 19 -104.96 -61.29 -48.59
N ASP A 20 -104.80 -60.22 -49.37
CA ASP A 20 -104.14 -60.21 -50.67
C ASP A 20 -102.62 -60.42 -50.62
N ARG A 21 -102.05 -60.90 -51.72
CA ARG A 21 -100.63 -61.24 -51.88
C ARG A 21 -99.78 -59.97 -52.06
N GLY A 22 -98.72 -59.85 -51.27
CA GLY A 22 -97.81 -58.68 -51.31
C GLY A 22 -97.04 -58.49 -52.63
N SER A 23 -96.68 -57.25 -52.91
CA SER A 23 -95.88 -56.85 -54.08
C SER A 23 -94.40 -57.24 -53.95
N LYS A 24 -93.74 -57.44 -55.10
CA LYS A 24 -92.33 -57.85 -55.23
C LYS A 24 -91.40 -56.65 -54.95
N GLY A 25 -90.36 -56.85 -54.13
CA GLY A 25 -89.43 -55.80 -53.71
C GLY A 25 -88.54 -55.27 -54.85
N GLU A 26 -88.15 -54.00 -54.74
CA GLU A 26 -87.23 -53.32 -55.66
C GLU A 26 -85.75 -53.64 -55.37
N LYS A 27 -84.92 -53.47 -56.39
CA LYS A 27 -83.50 -53.86 -56.48
C LYS A 27 -82.62 -52.93 -55.63
N GLY A 28 -81.64 -53.50 -54.90
CA GLY A 28 -80.74 -52.74 -54.02
C GLY A 28 -79.82 -51.75 -54.75
N ASP A 29 -79.46 -50.68 -54.04
CA ASP A 29 -78.64 -49.57 -54.52
C ASP A 29 -77.19 -49.95 -54.87
N LEU A 30 -76.61 -49.21 -55.82
CA LEU A 30 -75.20 -49.33 -56.22
C LEU A 30 -74.28 -48.86 -55.08
N GLY A 31 -73.26 -49.66 -54.73
CA GLY A 31 -72.32 -49.33 -53.65
C GLY A 31 -71.59 -48.01 -53.85
N SER A 32 -71.32 -47.29 -52.76
CA SER A 32 -70.64 -45.99 -52.76
C SER A 32 -69.19 -46.09 -53.27
N ALA A 33 -68.72 -45.03 -53.93
CA ALA A 33 -67.33 -44.91 -54.37
C ALA A 33 -66.38 -44.90 -53.16
N GLY A 34 -65.21 -45.54 -53.30
CA GLY A 34 -64.20 -45.62 -52.24
C GLY A 34 -63.68 -44.24 -51.81
N LEU A 35 -63.38 -44.09 -50.52
CA LEU A 35 -62.87 -42.85 -49.94
C LEU A 35 -61.49 -42.49 -50.51
N MET A 36 -61.28 -41.21 -50.81
CA MET A 36 -59.98 -40.67 -51.21
C MET A 36 -58.97 -40.79 -50.06
N GLY A 37 -57.74 -41.22 -50.37
CA GLY A 37 -56.71 -41.43 -49.35
C GLY A 37 -56.36 -40.14 -48.58
N PRO A 38 -55.92 -40.24 -47.31
CA PRO A 38 -55.59 -39.08 -46.51
C PRO A 38 -54.40 -38.29 -47.11
N PRO A 39 -54.36 -36.95 -46.94
CA PRO A 39 -53.19 -36.15 -47.32
C PRO A 39 -51.92 -36.66 -46.63
N GLY A 40 -50.79 -36.62 -47.34
CA GLY A 40 -49.49 -37.00 -46.79
C GLY A 40 -49.06 -36.13 -45.60
N PRO A 41 -48.20 -36.66 -44.70
CA PRO A 41 -47.78 -35.93 -43.50
C PRO A 41 -47.00 -34.65 -43.86
N LYS A 42 -47.23 -33.59 -43.08
CA LYS A 42 -46.55 -32.30 -43.23
C LYS A 42 -45.05 -32.45 -42.92
N GLY A 43 -44.19 -31.91 -43.77
CA GLY A 43 -42.73 -31.98 -43.60
C GLY A 43 -42.25 -31.37 -42.28
N VAL A 44 -41.17 -31.94 -41.73
CA VAL A 44 -40.57 -31.55 -40.45
C VAL A 44 -40.02 -30.11 -40.52
N ALA A 45 -40.31 -29.29 -39.51
CA ALA A 45 -39.80 -27.93 -39.42
C ALA A 45 -38.28 -27.92 -39.20
N GLY A 46 -37.56 -27.05 -39.93
CA GLY A 46 -36.10 -26.93 -39.81
C GLY A 46 -35.65 -26.48 -38.41
N SER A 47 -34.54 -27.03 -37.94
CA SER A 47 -33.98 -26.72 -36.62
C SER A 47 -33.54 -25.26 -36.50
N LYS A 48 -33.88 -24.63 -35.36
CA LYS A 48 -33.47 -23.25 -35.04
C LYS A 48 -31.95 -23.15 -34.87
N GLY A 49 -31.32 -22.16 -35.50
CA GLY A 49 -29.86 -21.97 -35.43
C GLY A 49 -29.34 -21.76 -34.00
N GLY A 50 -28.13 -22.27 -33.73
CA GLY A 50 -27.50 -22.20 -32.41
C GLY A 50 -27.19 -20.77 -31.94
N ARG A 51 -27.14 -20.57 -30.61
CA ARG A 51 -26.80 -19.27 -30.00
C ARG A 51 -25.33 -18.94 -30.23
N GLY A 52 -25.03 -17.68 -30.57
CA GLY A 52 -23.66 -17.20 -30.76
C GLY A 52 -22.79 -17.33 -29.49
N ALA A 53 -21.48 -17.48 -29.68
CA ALA A 53 -20.53 -17.67 -28.59
C ALA A 53 -20.42 -16.43 -27.67
N PRO A 54 -20.13 -16.59 -26.37
CA PRO A 54 -19.88 -15.48 -25.45
C PRO A 54 -18.71 -14.60 -25.89
N GLY A 55 -18.80 -13.29 -25.65
CA GLY A 55 -17.73 -12.33 -25.93
C GLY A 55 -16.47 -12.57 -25.10
N LYS A 56 -15.31 -12.14 -25.61
CA LYS A 56 -14.02 -12.29 -24.91
C LYS A 56 -13.96 -11.40 -23.66
N LYS A 57 -13.34 -11.92 -22.59
CA LYS A 57 -13.10 -11.17 -21.34
C LYS A 57 -12.17 -9.98 -21.60
N GLY A 58 -12.50 -8.81 -21.05
CA GLY A 58 -11.68 -7.59 -21.18
C GLY A 58 -10.27 -7.77 -20.60
N SER A 59 -9.31 -7.01 -21.14
CA SER A 59 -7.92 -7.01 -20.69
C SER A 59 -7.78 -6.50 -19.25
N ARG A 60 -6.82 -7.06 -18.50
CA ARG A 60 -6.46 -6.56 -17.17
C ARG A 60 -5.96 -5.11 -17.28
N GLY A 61 -6.42 -4.24 -16.37
CA GLY A 61 -5.95 -2.86 -16.29
C GLY A 61 -4.44 -2.77 -16.06
N ALA A 62 -3.81 -1.69 -16.49
CA ALA A 62 -2.38 -1.45 -16.31
C ALA A 62 -1.99 -1.46 -14.82
N LYS A 63 -0.78 -1.93 -14.51
CA LYS A 63 -0.21 -1.87 -13.17
C LYS A 63 -0.06 -0.39 -12.76
N GLY A 64 -0.49 -0.04 -11.55
CA GLY A 64 -0.29 1.32 -11.02
C GLY A 64 1.18 1.72 -11.00
N ALA A 65 1.46 3.02 -11.12
CA ALA A 65 2.81 3.56 -11.05
C ALA A 65 3.50 3.20 -9.72
N ARG A 66 4.82 3.00 -9.75
CA ARG A 66 5.64 2.81 -8.55
C ARG A 66 5.61 4.13 -7.76
N GLY A 67 5.29 4.07 -6.47
CA GLY A 67 5.27 5.28 -5.63
C GLY A 67 6.64 5.96 -5.58
N ASP A 68 6.64 7.29 -5.60
CA ASP A 68 7.84 8.11 -5.45
C ASP A 68 8.53 7.80 -4.12
N THR A 69 9.74 7.24 -4.18
CA THR A 69 10.61 7.17 -3.00
C THR A 69 10.97 8.59 -2.59
N ALA A 70 10.43 9.05 -1.45
CA ALA A 70 10.79 10.34 -0.87
C ALA A 70 12.32 10.47 -0.78
N LYS A 71 12.86 11.59 -1.28
CA LYS A 71 14.29 11.87 -1.23
C LYS A 71 14.71 11.99 0.24
N LEU A 72 15.45 11.00 0.74
CA LEU A 72 15.92 11.01 2.13
C LEU A 72 16.92 12.16 2.32
N LEU A 73 16.52 13.19 3.07
CA LEU A 73 17.41 14.28 3.44
C LEU A 73 18.44 13.76 4.44
N ARG A 74 19.72 14.00 4.14
CA ARG A 74 20.87 13.55 4.94
C ARG A 74 21.81 14.73 5.09
N SER A 75 22.41 14.84 6.27
CA SER A 75 23.45 15.80 6.58
C SER A 75 24.13 15.28 7.84
N ALA A 76 25.37 14.80 7.70
CA ALA A 76 26.12 14.27 8.82
C ALA A 76 27.62 14.35 8.57
N PHE A 77 28.38 14.45 9.65
CA PHE A 77 29.82 14.32 9.65
C PHE A 77 30.30 13.64 10.93
N SER A 78 31.46 13.02 10.84
CA SER A 78 32.27 12.62 11.98
C SER A 78 33.74 12.79 11.60
N ALA A 79 34.50 13.49 12.44
CA ALA A 79 35.88 13.80 12.16
C ALA A 79 36.71 13.75 13.45
N GLY A 80 37.92 13.21 13.31
CA GLY A 80 38.94 13.15 14.35
C GLY A 80 39.98 14.26 14.22
N LEU A 81 40.64 14.56 15.33
CA LEU A 81 41.77 15.46 15.39
C LEU A 81 43.04 14.71 14.92
N SER A 82 43.91 15.33 14.11
CA SER A 82 45.20 14.70 13.74
C SER A 82 46.40 15.13 14.58
N LYS A 83 46.32 16.30 15.23
CA LYS A 83 47.43 16.89 16.00
C LYS A 83 46.97 17.37 17.37
N PRO A 84 47.72 17.09 18.45
CA PRO A 84 47.33 17.51 19.78
C PRO A 84 47.45 19.03 19.92
N PHE A 85 46.80 19.57 20.96
CA PHE A 85 46.86 20.99 21.32
C PHE A 85 46.48 21.92 20.16
N PRO A 86 45.23 21.80 19.63
CA PRO A 86 44.80 22.61 18.49
C PRO A 86 44.87 24.11 18.81
N PRO A 87 45.01 24.99 17.80
CA PRO A 87 45.13 26.43 18.03
C PRO A 87 43.94 26.97 18.88
N PRO A 88 44.20 27.74 19.95
CA PRO A 88 43.14 28.20 20.84
C PRO A 88 42.39 29.43 20.30
N ASN A 89 41.15 29.62 20.77
CA ASN A 89 40.24 30.72 20.41
C ASN A 89 39.91 30.82 18.90
N VAL A 90 40.11 29.74 18.17
CA VAL A 90 39.67 29.56 16.78
C VAL A 90 38.99 28.19 16.67
N PRO A 91 38.22 27.92 15.60
CA PRO A 91 37.65 26.61 15.40
C PRO A 91 38.72 25.51 15.39
N ILE A 92 38.50 24.45 16.17
CA ILE A 92 39.33 23.25 16.17
C ILE A 92 39.09 22.53 14.84
N ARG A 93 40.18 22.25 14.12
CA ARG A 93 40.14 21.52 12.85
C ARG A 93 40.28 20.03 13.13
N PHE A 94 39.19 19.30 12.94
CA PHE A 94 39.18 17.84 12.94
C PHE A 94 39.34 17.39 11.50
N ASP A 95 40.57 17.09 11.10
CA ASP A 95 40.96 16.85 9.70
C ASP A 95 41.06 15.35 9.34
N LYS A 96 40.98 14.45 10.33
CA LYS A 96 40.85 13.00 10.11
C LYS A 96 39.39 12.67 9.84
N ILE A 97 38.95 12.74 8.59
CA ILE A 97 37.54 12.46 8.22
C ILE A 97 37.20 10.98 8.45
N LEU A 98 36.16 10.73 9.26
CA LEU A 98 35.56 9.41 9.47
C LEU A 98 34.30 9.24 8.62
N TYR A 99 33.47 10.28 8.54
CA TYR A 99 32.29 10.36 7.68
C TYR A 99 32.05 11.81 7.26
N ASN A 100 31.78 12.07 5.97
CA ASN A 100 31.43 13.41 5.48
C ASN A 100 30.81 13.39 4.06
N ASP A 101 29.96 12.42 3.73
CA ASP A 101 29.47 12.22 2.35
C ASP A 101 28.75 13.43 1.74
N GLN A 102 28.14 14.28 2.59
CA GLN A 102 27.44 15.48 2.14
C GLN A 102 28.35 16.72 2.04
N GLU A 103 29.60 16.62 2.51
CA GLU A 103 30.57 17.72 2.56
C GLU A 103 30.08 18.95 3.35
N ASP A 104 29.12 18.75 4.25
CA ASP A 104 28.61 19.80 5.13
C ASP A 104 29.64 20.20 6.20
N TYR A 105 30.58 19.31 6.54
CA TYR A 105 31.73 19.66 7.37
C TYR A 105 32.95 20.02 6.54
N ASN A 106 33.56 21.16 6.85
CA ASN A 106 34.77 21.61 6.19
C ASN A 106 36.01 21.40 7.09
N PRO A 107 36.87 20.40 6.81
CA PRO A 107 38.05 20.11 7.64
C PRO A 107 39.11 21.21 7.59
N SER A 108 39.15 22.02 6.53
CA SER A 108 40.10 23.15 6.43
C SER A 108 39.76 24.28 7.39
N THR A 109 38.49 24.41 7.79
CA THR A 109 38.00 25.47 8.69
C THR A 109 37.57 24.94 10.05
N GLY A 110 37.30 23.65 10.20
CA GLY A 110 36.80 23.05 11.44
C GLY A 110 35.30 23.23 11.68
N LYS A 111 34.56 23.72 10.68
CA LYS A 111 33.15 24.11 10.81
C LYS A 111 32.22 23.18 10.05
N PHE A 112 31.11 22.83 10.69
CA PHE A 112 29.93 22.29 10.04
C PHE A 112 29.04 23.43 9.52
N ASN A 113 28.53 23.30 8.31
CA ASN A 113 27.58 24.19 7.65
C ASN A 113 26.24 23.46 7.48
N CYS A 114 25.19 24.00 8.09
CA CYS A 114 23.84 23.46 7.95
C CYS A 114 23.32 23.66 6.52
N SER A 115 23.17 22.57 5.76
CA SER A 115 22.57 22.58 4.42
C SER A 115 21.07 22.27 4.44
N VAL A 116 20.59 21.56 5.46
CA VAL A 116 19.19 21.16 5.63
C VAL A 116 18.64 21.74 6.93
N PRO A 117 17.66 22.67 6.90
CA PRO A 117 17.02 23.14 8.14
C PRO A 117 16.43 21.97 8.92
N GLY A 118 16.65 21.95 10.23
CA GLY A 118 16.35 20.75 11.02
C GLY A 118 16.77 20.80 12.47
N ALA A 119 16.38 19.75 13.19
CA ALA A 119 16.97 19.38 14.46
C ALA A 119 18.21 18.51 14.21
N TYR A 120 19.34 18.89 14.81
CA TYR A 120 20.63 18.21 14.67
C TYR A 120 21.13 17.73 16.03
N VAL A 121 21.71 16.54 16.06
CA VAL A 121 22.50 16.06 17.20
C VAL A 121 23.95 16.45 16.96
N PHE A 122 24.60 17.00 17.98
CA PHE A 122 26.06 17.18 18.00
C PHE A 122 26.64 16.50 19.23
N ALA A 123 27.74 15.78 19.04
CA ALA A 123 28.46 15.11 20.10
C ALA A 123 29.97 15.24 19.90
N TYR A 124 30.71 15.35 21.00
CA TYR A 124 32.16 15.22 20.98
C TYR A 124 32.65 14.33 22.10
N HIS A 125 33.80 13.71 21.85
CA HIS A 125 34.59 12.94 22.81
C HIS A 125 36.03 13.37 22.63
N LEU A 126 36.61 14.00 23.64
CA LEU A 126 37.94 14.58 23.57
C LEU A 126 38.81 13.95 24.64
N THR A 127 39.94 13.40 24.21
CA THR A 127 41.02 13.06 25.13
C THR A 127 41.64 14.35 25.65
N VAL A 128 41.75 14.45 26.97
CA VAL A 128 42.39 15.57 27.66
C VAL A 128 43.64 15.05 28.35
N ARG A 129 44.80 15.65 28.08
CA ARG A 129 46.08 15.19 28.64
C ARG A 129 47.03 16.33 28.95
N GLY A 130 47.74 16.20 30.07
CA GLY A 130 48.89 17.03 30.45
C GLY A 130 48.55 18.45 30.93
N ARG A 131 47.38 19.00 30.59
CA ARG A 131 46.83 20.24 31.16
C ARG A 131 45.30 20.26 31.07
N PRO A 132 44.60 21.07 31.89
CA PRO A 132 43.14 21.20 31.79
C PRO A 132 42.65 21.65 30.40
N ALA A 133 41.43 21.28 30.03
CA ALA A 133 40.78 21.76 28.82
C ALA A 133 39.49 22.52 29.13
N ARG A 134 39.25 23.61 28.40
CA ARG A 134 37.96 24.30 28.40
C ARG A 134 37.47 24.44 26.97
N VAL A 135 36.44 23.67 26.66
CA VAL A 135 35.91 23.50 25.30
C VAL A 135 34.55 24.17 25.21
N SER A 136 34.27 24.83 24.10
CA SER A 136 32.99 25.46 23.82
C SER A 136 32.43 24.95 22.50
N LEU A 137 31.17 24.52 22.52
CA LEU A 137 30.38 24.35 21.30
C LEU A 137 29.83 25.71 20.90
N VAL A 138 30.13 26.11 19.67
CA VAL A 138 29.71 27.38 19.10
C VAL A 138 28.73 27.08 17.99
N ALA A 139 27.56 27.71 18.03
CA ALA A 139 26.57 27.67 16.96
C ALA A 139 26.07 29.10 16.72
N ARG A 140 25.91 29.48 15.45
CA ARG A 140 25.45 30.84 15.07
C ARG A 140 26.31 31.94 15.71
N SER A 141 27.63 31.71 15.78
CA SER A 141 28.61 32.61 16.43
C SER A 141 28.37 32.86 17.92
N ARG A 142 27.61 32.01 18.61
CA ARG A 142 27.38 32.06 20.05
C ARG A 142 27.81 30.76 20.71
N LYS A 143 28.45 30.85 21.88
CA LYS A 143 28.81 29.67 22.69
C LYS A 143 27.52 29.10 23.28
N VAL A 144 27.06 27.98 22.74
CA VAL A 144 25.79 27.32 23.13
C VAL A 144 26.00 26.27 24.23
N ALA A 145 27.20 25.71 24.33
CA ALA A 145 27.59 24.86 25.44
C ALA A 145 29.07 25.06 25.81
N LYS A 146 29.41 24.79 27.05
CA LYS A 146 30.79 24.86 27.57
C LYS A 146 31.03 23.67 28.47
N ALA A 147 32.17 22.99 28.27
CA ALA A 147 32.68 21.99 29.19
C ALA A 147 34.07 22.42 29.67
N ARG A 148 34.38 22.01 30.90
CA ARG A 148 35.68 22.22 31.52
C ARG A 148 36.09 20.89 32.11
N GLU A 149 37.28 20.44 31.74
CA GLU A 149 37.92 19.28 32.36
C GLU A 149 39.18 19.72 33.10
N THR A 150 39.35 19.22 34.32
CA THR A 150 40.49 19.53 35.18
C THR A 150 41.37 18.30 35.34
N LEU A 151 42.66 18.47 35.14
CA LEU A 151 43.65 17.42 35.31
C LEU A 151 44.67 17.80 36.38
N TYR A 152 45.11 16.79 37.12
CA TYR A 152 46.22 16.90 38.06
C TYR A 152 47.39 16.00 37.59
N GLY A 153 48.60 16.55 37.52
CA GLY A 153 49.78 15.78 37.13
C GLY A 153 49.79 15.32 35.65
N GLN A 154 50.19 14.06 35.40
CA GLN A 154 50.29 13.47 34.05
C GLN A 154 49.08 12.62 33.66
N GLU A 155 47.94 12.84 34.31
CA GLU A 155 46.71 12.08 34.06
C GLU A 155 46.15 12.31 32.63
N ILE A 156 45.35 11.34 32.21
CA ILE A 156 44.53 11.36 31.00
C ILE A 156 43.08 11.31 31.45
N ASP A 157 42.25 12.17 30.89
CA ASP A 157 40.81 12.20 31.15
C ASP A 157 40.02 12.38 29.83
N GLN A 158 38.70 12.25 29.91
CA GLN A 158 37.79 12.31 28.77
C GLN A 158 36.71 13.36 28.98
N ALA A 159 36.71 14.38 28.11
CA ALA A 159 35.62 15.36 28.06
C ALA A 159 34.63 14.96 26.96
N SER A 160 33.37 14.76 27.33
CA SER A 160 32.30 14.49 26.36
C SER A 160 31.06 15.34 26.59
N PHE A 161 30.33 15.58 25.51
CA PHE A 161 29.08 16.33 25.55
C PHE A 161 28.21 15.95 24.36
N LEU A 162 26.90 15.92 24.58
CA LEU A 162 25.90 15.68 23.54
C LEU A 162 24.77 16.68 23.70
N THR A 163 24.30 17.25 22.59
CA THR A 163 23.14 18.14 22.59
C THR A 163 22.36 18.06 21.28
N VAL A 164 21.12 18.56 21.31
CA VAL A 164 20.28 18.74 20.13
C VAL A 164 20.12 20.22 19.87
N LEU A 165 20.41 20.67 18.65
CA LEU A 165 20.27 22.05 18.21
C LEU A 165 19.30 22.14 17.04
N LYS A 166 18.38 23.10 17.10
CA LYS A 166 17.60 23.54 15.94
C LYS A 166 18.46 24.51 15.11
N LEU A 167 18.65 24.20 13.83
CA LEU A 167 19.45 24.99 12.90
C LEU A 167 18.63 25.39 11.67
N SER A 168 18.91 26.57 11.14
CA SER A 168 18.46 27.02 9.82
C SER A 168 19.56 26.79 8.78
N ALA A 169 19.19 26.73 7.50
CA ALA A 169 20.18 26.64 6.42
C ALA A 169 21.16 27.83 6.48
N GLY A 170 22.45 27.54 6.38
CA GLY A 170 23.53 28.51 6.51
C GLY A 170 24.08 28.69 7.94
N ASP A 171 23.40 28.17 8.97
CA ASP A 171 23.94 28.17 10.33
C ASP A 171 25.23 27.33 10.39
N GLN A 172 26.23 27.82 11.13
CA GLN A 172 27.49 27.11 11.34
C GLN A 172 27.62 26.60 12.77
N VAL A 173 28.27 25.44 12.94
CA VAL A 173 28.60 24.83 14.23
C VAL A 173 30.06 24.37 14.27
N TRP A 174 30.76 24.63 15.38
CA TRP A 174 32.15 24.19 15.60
C TRP A 174 32.52 24.09 17.08
N LEU A 175 33.70 23.52 17.37
CA LEU A 175 34.30 23.53 18.69
C LEU A 175 35.45 24.53 18.78
N GLU A 176 35.59 25.19 19.93
CA GLU A 176 36.74 26.02 20.28
C GLU A 176 37.34 25.55 21.60
N VAL A 177 38.64 25.72 21.76
CA VAL A 177 39.35 25.52 23.02
C VAL A 177 39.93 26.84 23.52
N ALA A 178 39.90 27.06 24.83
CA ALA A 178 40.42 28.29 25.44
C ALA A 178 41.96 28.32 25.48
N ARG A 179 42.55 29.51 25.35
CA ARG A 179 44.02 29.73 25.38
C ARG A 179 44.72 29.06 26.55
N ASP A 180 44.28 29.34 27.76
CA ASP A 180 45.00 28.90 28.97
C ASP A 180 44.60 27.48 29.39
N TRP A 181 43.62 26.88 28.72
CA TRP A 181 42.99 25.59 29.07
C TRP A 181 42.84 24.76 27.79
N ASN A 182 43.97 24.32 27.25
CA ASN A 182 44.06 23.58 25.99
C ASN A 182 44.77 22.22 26.17
N GLY A 183 44.12 21.32 26.91
CA GLY A 183 44.56 19.94 27.08
C GLY A 183 44.10 18.96 26.01
N VAL A 184 43.39 19.43 24.97
CA VAL A 184 42.82 18.55 23.94
C VAL A 184 43.94 17.82 23.20
N TYR A 185 43.85 16.49 23.13
CA TYR A 185 44.96 15.63 22.77
C TYR A 185 44.56 14.53 21.78
N VAL A 186 45.55 14.03 21.04
CA VAL A 186 45.46 12.86 20.16
C VAL A 186 46.85 12.22 20.08
N SER A 187 46.88 10.90 19.96
CA SER A 187 48.10 10.12 19.73
C SER A 187 47.79 8.92 18.82
N ALA A 188 48.71 7.95 18.72
CA ALA A 188 48.42 6.68 18.05
C ALA A 188 47.39 5.83 18.82
N GLU A 189 47.26 6.05 20.13
CA GLU A 189 46.39 5.28 21.05
C GLU A 189 45.19 6.09 21.56
N ASP A 190 45.18 7.41 21.31
CA ASP A 190 44.16 8.34 21.82
C ASP A 190 43.49 9.09 20.66
N ASP A 191 42.17 9.04 20.57
CA ASP A 191 41.39 9.83 19.62
C ASP A 191 40.69 11.03 20.31
N SER A 192 40.43 12.07 19.53
CA SER A 192 39.53 13.16 19.87
C SER A 192 38.61 13.41 18.67
N VAL A 193 37.30 13.26 18.85
CA VAL A 193 36.31 13.19 17.76
C VAL A 193 35.20 14.21 17.98
N PHE A 194 34.75 14.81 16.88
CA PHE A 194 33.56 15.65 16.80
C PHE A 194 32.62 15.12 15.72
N THR A 195 31.35 14.96 16.08
CA THR A 195 30.31 14.36 15.24
C THR A 195 29.05 15.21 15.27
N GLY A 196 28.36 15.29 14.14
CA GLY A 196 27.02 15.86 14.09
C GLY A 196 26.20 15.28 12.96
N PHE A 197 24.88 15.16 13.17
CA PHE A 197 23.97 14.64 12.16
C PHE A 197 22.55 15.20 12.30
N LEU A 198 21.87 15.32 11.16
CA LEU A 198 20.47 15.66 11.08
C LEU A 198 19.63 14.55 11.71
N LEU A 199 18.85 14.92 12.73
CA LEU A 199 17.91 14.03 13.37
C LEU A 199 16.53 14.13 12.71
N TYR A 200 16.01 15.36 12.57
CA TYR A 200 14.72 15.62 11.96
C TYR A 200 14.82 16.81 11.00
N PRO A 201 14.63 16.62 9.69
CA PRO A 201 14.44 17.74 8.76
C PRO A 201 13.13 18.47 9.07
N ASP A 202 13.10 19.76 8.74
CA ASP A 202 11.91 20.61 8.83
C ASP A 202 10.85 20.31 7.77
#